data_AF-A0A6L9K8J9-F1
#
_entry.id   AF-A0A6L9K8J9-F1
#
_cell.length_a   1.000
_cell.length_b   1.000
_cell.length_c   1.000
_cell.angle_alpha   90.00
_cell.angle_beta   90.00
_cell.angle_gamma   90.00
#
_symmetry.space_group_name_H-M   'P 1'
#
loop_
_entity.id
_entity.type
_entity.pdbx_description
1 polymer ?
#
loop_
_entity_poly.entity_id
_entity_poly.type
_entity_poly.pdbx_seq_one_letter_code
_entity_poly.pdbx_strand_id
1 'polypeptide(L)'
;MKKQSILSLVALVAILMLTSCNKYEAKTADLKTQTDSLNYALGLANGDGIKNYYMQKDSSEKPIIALMNALDKAYKSGADKDEMYKLGLEIGSSFKQQKAKGLMGDSTLVFDDKLVKQGLVNALNGFKEGMTAQEAQEYIQKAMAKIQAEKMGQQAPPSLEAAPEAQQPEVK
;
A
#
# COMPACT_ATOMS: atom_id res chain seq x y z
N MET A 1 -25.17 -7.77 16.80
CA MET A 1 -24.01 -6.97 17.28
C MET A 1 -23.62 -5.99 16.18
N LYS A 2 -23.64 -4.67 16.47
CA LYS A 2 -23.33 -3.63 15.48
C LYS A 2 -21.83 -3.69 15.14
N LYS A 3 -21.50 -4.06 13.91
CA LYS A 3 -20.13 -4.03 13.37
C LYS A 3 -19.71 -2.57 13.29
N GLN A 4 -19.00 -2.06 14.30
CA GLN A 4 -18.40 -0.74 14.21
C GLN A 4 -17.18 -0.85 13.29
N SER A 5 -17.36 -0.44 12.03
CA SER A 5 -16.25 -0.17 11.11
C SER A 5 -15.35 0.89 11.76
N ILE A 6 -14.14 0.49 12.13
CA ILE A 6 -13.06 1.38 12.55
C ILE A 6 -12.49 2.02 11.27
N LEU A 7 -13.28 2.86 10.61
CA LEU A 7 -12.90 3.61 9.41
C LEU A 7 -13.48 5.03 9.49
N SER A 8 -13.23 5.73 10.59
CA SER A 8 -13.54 7.15 10.69
C SER A 8 -12.31 7.90 11.18
N LEU A 9 -11.43 8.26 10.24
CA LEU A 9 -10.51 9.37 10.44
C LEU A 9 -11.17 10.61 9.80
N VAL A 10 -11.46 11.59 10.64
CA VAL A 10 -12.20 12.81 10.31
C VAL A 10 -11.49 13.59 9.20
N ALA A 11 -12.24 13.97 8.17
CA ALA A 11 -11.84 14.90 7.13
C ALA A 11 -11.85 16.34 7.66
N LEU A 12 -10.88 17.15 7.25
CA LEU A 12 -11.07 18.60 7.12
C LEU A 12 -10.19 19.18 6.01
N VAL A 13 -10.87 19.95 5.17
CA VAL A 13 -10.48 20.47 3.86
C VAL A 13 -9.55 21.67 3.98
N ALA A 14 -8.51 21.72 3.14
CA ALA A 14 -8.07 22.96 2.49
C ALA A 14 -7.34 22.60 1.18
N ILE A 15 -8.04 22.81 0.06
CA ILE A 15 -7.46 22.72 -1.28
C ILE A 15 -6.61 23.98 -1.49
N LEU A 16 -5.30 23.85 -1.43
CA LEU A 16 -4.37 24.78 -2.08
C LEU A 16 -3.73 24.04 -3.25
N MET A 17 -4.44 24.05 -4.38
CA MET A 17 -3.88 23.76 -5.69
C MET A 17 -2.97 24.92 -6.06
N LEU A 18 -1.69 24.87 -5.68
CA LEU A 18 -0.69 25.84 -6.12
C LEU A 18 0.60 25.15 -6.55
N THR A 19 0.72 25.04 -7.88
CA THR A 19 1.93 25.27 -8.68
C THR A 19 3.02 24.19 -8.70
N SER A 20 3.57 24.01 -9.91
CA SER A 20 4.56 23.03 -10.35
C SER A 20 5.95 23.21 -9.74
N CYS A 21 6.06 23.21 -8.42
CA CYS A 21 7.33 22.98 -7.75
C CYS A 21 7.35 21.50 -7.39
N ASN A 22 8.26 20.71 -7.97
CA ASN A 22 8.47 19.28 -7.68
C ASN A 22 9.02 19.05 -6.25
N LYS A 23 8.40 19.67 -5.24
CA LYS A 23 8.73 19.45 -3.85
C LYS A 23 7.94 18.24 -3.38
N TYR A 24 8.66 17.15 -3.15
CA TYR A 24 8.11 15.93 -2.57
C TYR A 24 7.97 16.13 -1.07
N GLU A 25 6.89 16.81 -0.68
CA GLU A 25 6.61 17.20 0.70
C GLU A 25 5.81 16.16 1.46
N ALA A 26 6.10 16.06 2.75
CA ALA A 26 5.30 15.29 3.69
C ALA A 26 3.92 15.92 3.88
N LYS A 27 2.85 15.14 3.75
CA LYS A 27 1.48 15.61 3.98
C LYS A 27 0.52 14.45 4.25
N THR A 28 -0.62 14.77 4.87
CA THR A 28 -1.72 13.80 5.03
C THR A 28 -2.24 13.32 3.67
N ALA A 29 -2.71 12.07 3.63
CA ALA A 29 -3.36 11.47 2.48
C ALA A 29 -4.85 11.27 2.76
N ASP A 30 -5.70 11.56 1.77
CA ASP A 30 -7.13 11.26 1.81
C ASP A 30 -7.34 9.78 1.43
N LEU A 31 -7.68 8.93 2.42
CA LEU A 31 -7.81 7.48 2.27
C LEU A 31 -9.27 7.09 2.45
N LYS A 32 -9.92 6.61 1.39
CA LYS A 32 -11.37 6.35 1.36
C LYS A 32 -11.70 4.88 1.51
N THR A 33 -10.81 4.02 1.06
CA THR A 33 -11.00 2.57 1.05
C THR A 33 -9.88 1.83 1.78
N GLN A 34 -10.12 0.57 2.13
CA GLN A 34 -9.06 -0.30 2.64
C GLN A 34 -7.93 -0.47 1.62
N THR A 35 -8.25 -0.50 0.33
CA THR A 35 -7.24 -0.58 -0.75
C THR A 35 -6.39 0.68 -0.79
N ASP A 36 -6.97 1.87 -0.57
CA ASP A 36 -6.23 3.14 -0.47
C ASP A 36 -5.24 3.08 0.69
N SER A 37 -5.72 2.64 1.87
CA SER A 37 -4.89 2.49 3.07
C SER A 37 -3.76 1.48 2.87
N LEU A 38 -4.01 0.36 2.18
CA LEU A 38 -2.96 -0.63 1.86
C LEU A 38 -1.90 -0.05 0.91
N ASN A 39 -2.29 0.70 -0.12
CA ASN A 39 -1.35 1.37 -1.02
C ASN A 39 -0.48 2.39 -0.28
N TYR A 40 -1.09 3.24 0.53
CA TYR A 40 -0.37 4.24 1.32
C TYR A 40 0.56 3.59 2.37
N ALA A 41 0.08 2.57 3.09
CA ALA A 41 0.87 1.81 4.05
C ALA A 41 2.07 1.12 3.39
N LEU A 42 1.91 0.59 2.17
CA LEU A 42 3.01 0.00 1.40
C LEU A 42 4.13 1.02 1.15
N GLY A 43 3.78 2.27 0.86
CA GLY A 43 4.74 3.36 0.72
C GLY A 43 5.50 3.63 2.02
N LEU A 44 4.77 3.76 3.13
CA LEU A 44 5.35 4.02 4.46
C LEU A 44 6.31 2.91 4.91
N ALA A 45 5.86 1.64 4.82
CA ALA A 45 6.63 0.48 5.25
C ALA A 45 7.97 0.35 4.51
N ASN A 46 7.98 0.62 3.20
CA ASN A 46 9.19 0.56 2.40
C ASN A 46 10.11 1.78 2.61
N GLY A 47 9.53 2.95 2.89
CA GLY A 47 10.29 4.20 2.95
C GLY A 47 11.27 4.28 4.12
N ASP A 48 10.97 3.67 5.26
CA ASP A 48 11.90 3.67 6.41
C ASP A 48 13.18 2.87 6.11
N GLY A 49 13.06 1.69 5.48
CA GLY A 49 14.21 0.92 5.03
C GLY A 49 15.06 1.67 4.01
N ILE A 50 14.41 2.38 3.07
CA ILE A 50 15.10 3.20 2.07
C ILE A 50 15.86 4.35 2.74
N LYS A 51 15.21 5.09 3.65
CA LYS A 51 15.82 6.19 4.40
C LYS A 51 17.04 5.71 5.18
N ASN A 52 16.85 4.64 5.94
CA ASN A 52 17.87 4.10 6.81
C ASN A 52 19.06 3.50 6.05
N TYR A 53 18.90 3.08 4.80
CA TYR A 53 20.01 2.53 4.00
C TYR A 53 20.67 3.59 3.11
N TYR A 54 19.89 4.32 2.32
CA TYR A 54 20.41 5.16 1.23
C TYR A 54 20.65 6.62 1.62
N MET A 55 20.04 7.10 2.72
CA MET A 55 20.07 8.53 3.10
C MET A 55 20.88 8.81 4.37
N GLN A 56 21.63 7.84 4.89
CA GLN A 56 22.42 8.01 6.12
C GLN A 56 23.43 9.17 6.04
N LYS A 57 23.98 9.43 4.84
CA LYS A 57 25.04 10.40 4.60
C LYS A 57 24.56 11.76 4.08
N ASP A 58 23.31 11.83 3.62
CA ASP A 58 22.69 13.05 3.09
C ASP A 58 21.22 13.07 3.50
N SER A 59 20.92 13.86 4.53
CA SER A 59 19.57 14.08 5.06
C SER A 59 18.83 15.23 4.37
N SER A 60 19.40 15.82 3.30
CA SER A 60 18.71 16.84 2.50
C SER A 60 17.61 16.24 1.63
N GLU A 61 16.82 17.08 0.97
CA GLU A 61 15.78 16.64 0.04
C GLU A 61 16.34 16.06 -1.27
N LYS A 62 17.64 16.23 -1.56
CA LYS A 62 18.24 15.83 -2.85
C LYS A 62 18.04 14.35 -3.17
N PRO A 63 18.32 13.39 -2.25
CA PRO A 63 18.15 11.98 -2.57
C PRO A 63 16.66 11.60 -2.74
N ILE A 64 15.75 12.30 -2.04
CA ILE A 64 14.29 12.10 -2.19
C ILE A 64 13.86 12.53 -3.60
N ILE A 65 14.27 13.72 -4.02
CA ILE A 65 13.99 14.27 -5.35
C ILE A 65 14.57 13.37 -6.44
N ALA A 66 15.80 12.86 -6.26
CA ALA A 66 16.42 11.94 -7.22
C ALA A 66 15.61 10.64 -7.36
N LEU A 67 15.23 10.02 -6.25
CA LEU A 67 14.43 8.79 -6.22
C LEU A 67 13.08 8.97 -6.91
N MET A 68 12.34 10.02 -6.53
CA MET A 68 11.00 10.25 -7.06
C MET A 68 11.02 10.62 -8.55
N ASN A 69 12.01 11.41 -8.98
CA ASN A 69 12.22 11.67 -10.40
C ASN A 69 12.54 10.40 -11.17
N ALA A 70 13.36 9.49 -10.63
CA ALA A 70 13.68 8.23 -11.28
C ALA A 70 12.45 7.32 -11.40
N LEU A 71 11.62 7.28 -10.35
CA LEU A 71 10.32 6.60 -10.35
C LEU A 71 9.37 7.11 -11.45
N ASP A 72 9.31 8.44 -11.63
CA ASP A 72 8.47 9.07 -12.65
C ASP A 72 9.05 8.93 -14.06
N LYS A 73 10.38 8.91 -14.18
CA LYS A 73 11.04 8.98 -15.48
C LYS A 73 11.16 7.65 -16.17
N ALA A 74 11.35 6.53 -15.45
CA ALA A 74 11.49 5.12 -15.88
C ALA A 74 12.24 4.76 -17.20
N TYR A 75 12.56 5.68 -18.11
CA TYR A 75 12.96 5.47 -19.50
C TYR A 75 13.55 6.72 -20.20
N LYS A 76 14.26 7.62 -19.50
CA LYS A 76 15.15 8.55 -20.21
C LYS A 76 16.54 7.94 -20.31
N SER A 77 16.89 7.44 -21.49
CA SER A 77 18.24 6.96 -21.82
C SER A 77 19.25 8.10 -21.63
N GLY A 78 20.26 7.87 -20.78
CA GLY A 78 21.38 8.81 -20.56
C GLY A 78 21.38 9.60 -19.24
N ALA A 79 20.43 9.38 -18.32
CA ALA A 79 20.47 9.98 -16.99
C ALA A 79 21.35 9.17 -16.00
N ASP A 80 21.88 9.85 -14.99
CA ASP A 80 22.89 9.39 -14.02
C ASP A 80 22.72 7.95 -13.53
N LYS A 81 23.84 7.23 -13.41
CA LYS A 81 23.91 5.85 -12.85
C LYS A 81 23.97 5.85 -11.33
N ASP A 82 23.58 6.94 -10.67
CA ASP A 82 23.63 7.05 -9.23
C ASP A 82 22.69 6.03 -8.56
N GLU A 83 22.93 5.78 -7.29
CA GLU A 83 22.27 4.71 -6.55
C GLU A 83 20.76 4.95 -6.41
N MET A 84 20.35 6.21 -6.18
CA MET A 84 18.94 6.57 -6.07
C MET A 84 18.19 6.42 -7.40
N TYR A 85 18.86 6.69 -8.52
CA TYR A 85 18.30 6.47 -9.84
C TYR A 85 18.03 5.00 -10.10
N LYS A 86 19.01 4.11 -9.81
CA LYS A 86 18.83 2.66 -9.96
C LYS A 86 17.71 2.13 -9.06
N LEU A 87 17.69 2.54 -7.80
CA LEU A 87 16.63 2.19 -6.86
C LEU A 87 15.26 2.65 -7.37
N GLY A 88 15.16 3.87 -7.90
CA GLY A 88 13.92 4.38 -8.49
C GLY A 88 13.45 3.56 -9.70
N LEU A 89 14.36 3.06 -10.54
CA LEU A 89 14.01 2.15 -11.63
C LEU A 89 13.48 0.80 -11.11
N GLU A 90 14.10 0.23 -10.08
CA GLU A 90 13.67 -1.04 -9.48
C GLU A 90 12.28 -0.93 -8.86
N ILE A 91 12.05 0.11 -8.04
CA ILE A 91 10.73 0.39 -7.46
C ILE A 91 9.71 0.68 -8.57
N GLY A 92 10.09 1.45 -9.60
CA GLY A 92 9.22 1.72 -10.75
C GLY A 92 8.86 0.47 -11.55
N SER A 93 9.79 -0.49 -11.67
CA SER A 93 9.52 -1.81 -12.25
C SER A 93 8.54 -2.61 -11.41
N SER A 94 8.72 -2.61 -10.07
CA SER A 94 7.76 -3.23 -9.14
C SER A 94 6.36 -2.63 -9.27
N PHE A 95 6.25 -1.30 -9.39
CA PHE A 95 4.97 -0.62 -9.60
C PHE A 95 4.27 -1.08 -10.88
N LYS A 96 5.01 -1.26 -11.99
CA LYS A 96 4.43 -1.81 -13.22
C LYS A 96 3.89 -3.22 -13.02
N GLN A 97 4.60 -4.07 -12.28
CA GLN A 97 4.14 -5.42 -11.97
C GLN A 97 2.88 -5.40 -11.11
N GLN A 98 2.81 -4.53 -10.09
CA GLN A 98 1.62 -4.39 -9.26
C GLN A 98 0.43 -3.79 -10.03
N LYS A 99 0.66 -2.83 -10.93
CA LYS A 99 -0.40 -2.35 -11.85
C LYS A 99 -0.95 -3.48 -12.72
N ALA A 100 -0.10 -4.39 -13.18
CA ALA A 100 -0.52 -5.50 -14.04
C ALA A 100 -1.22 -6.63 -13.27
N LYS A 101 -0.82 -6.91 -12.02
CA LYS A 101 -1.31 -8.05 -11.23
C LYS A 101 -2.28 -7.70 -10.11
N GLY A 102 -2.46 -6.41 -9.84
CA GLY A 102 -3.09 -5.91 -8.61
C GLY A 102 -2.08 -5.74 -7.47
N LEU A 103 -2.51 -5.01 -6.44
CA LEU A 103 -1.72 -4.71 -5.25
C LEU A 103 -1.30 -6.02 -4.57
N MET A 104 0.01 -6.18 -4.34
CA MET A 104 0.61 -7.40 -3.78
C MET A 104 0.24 -8.70 -4.54
N GLY A 105 -0.05 -8.58 -5.84
CA GLY A 105 -0.42 -9.73 -6.69
C GLY A 105 -1.89 -10.15 -6.60
N ASP A 106 -2.70 -9.38 -5.88
CA ASP A 106 -4.13 -9.61 -5.75
C ASP A 106 -4.93 -8.72 -6.72
N SER A 107 -5.46 -9.30 -7.79
CA SER A 107 -6.16 -8.56 -8.84
C SER A 107 -7.46 -7.89 -8.38
N THR A 108 -7.98 -8.25 -7.20
CA THR A 108 -9.15 -7.59 -6.60
C THR A 108 -8.80 -6.29 -5.87
N LEU A 109 -7.50 -6.04 -5.64
CA LEU A 109 -6.99 -4.85 -4.99
C LEU A 109 -6.29 -3.96 -6.03
N VAL A 110 -6.85 -2.78 -6.29
CA VAL A 110 -6.29 -1.84 -7.26
C VAL A 110 -5.00 -1.23 -6.70
N PHE A 111 -3.93 -1.28 -7.49
CA PHE A 111 -2.69 -0.58 -7.16
C PHE A 111 -2.79 0.92 -7.54
N ASP A 112 -2.54 1.79 -6.58
CA ASP A 112 -2.52 3.26 -6.75
C ASP A 112 -1.11 3.78 -6.49
N ASP A 113 -0.40 4.13 -7.57
CA ASP A 113 0.97 4.63 -7.49
C ASP A 113 1.10 5.99 -6.80
N LYS A 114 0.06 6.82 -6.83
CA LYS A 114 0.09 8.13 -6.15
C LYS A 114 0.06 7.95 -4.65
N LEU A 115 -0.78 7.03 -4.14
CA LEU A 115 -0.84 6.73 -2.72
C LEU A 115 0.44 6.06 -2.21
N VAL A 116 1.00 5.11 -2.97
CA VAL A 116 2.28 4.49 -2.59
C VAL A 116 3.40 5.54 -2.59
N LYS A 117 3.47 6.41 -3.60
CA LYS A 117 4.46 7.51 -3.63
C LYS A 117 4.26 8.47 -2.46
N GLN A 118 3.03 8.83 -2.11
CA GLN A 118 2.80 9.72 -0.98
C GLN A 118 3.24 9.08 0.34
N GLY A 119 2.93 7.80 0.57
CA GLY A 119 3.41 7.08 1.75
C GLY A 119 4.94 7.01 1.80
N LEU A 120 5.58 6.76 0.66
CA LEU A 120 7.04 6.74 0.54
C LEU A 120 7.64 8.11 0.86
N VAL A 121 7.14 9.19 0.25
CA VAL A 121 7.57 10.57 0.52
C VAL A 121 7.41 10.93 2.00
N ASN A 122 6.29 10.53 2.63
CA ASN A 122 6.05 10.78 4.04
C ASN A 122 7.07 10.07 4.94
N ALA A 123 7.37 8.79 4.67
CA ALA A 123 8.37 8.04 5.42
C ALA A 123 9.78 8.65 5.27
N LEU A 124 10.18 8.98 4.03
CA LEU A 124 11.49 9.57 3.75
C LEU A 124 11.67 10.92 4.45
N ASN A 125 10.62 11.74 4.48
CA ASN A 125 10.61 13.03 5.18
C ASN A 125 10.36 12.93 6.69
N GLY A 126 10.14 11.74 7.25
CA GLY A 126 9.93 11.54 8.68
C GLY A 126 8.61 12.14 9.19
N PHE A 127 7.56 12.07 8.37
CA PHE A 127 6.22 12.52 8.74
C PHE A 127 5.70 11.75 9.95
N LYS A 128 5.17 12.48 10.95
CA LYS A 128 4.75 11.90 12.24
C LYS A 128 3.23 11.86 12.41
N GLU A 129 2.47 12.45 11.50
CA GLU A 129 1.01 12.46 11.56
C GLU A 129 0.48 11.25 10.79
N GLY A 130 0.24 10.15 11.49
CA GLY A 130 -0.26 8.90 10.92
C GLY A 130 0.52 7.69 11.41
N MET A 131 0.42 6.58 10.67
CA MET A 131 1.15 5.36 10.99
C MET A 131 2.66 5.57 10.81
N THR A 132 3.44 5.05 11.75
CA THR A 132 4.86 4.74 11.56
C THR A 132 5.05 3.65 10.49
N ALA A 133 6.27 3.48 9.99
CA ALA A 133 6.56 2.39 9.05
C ALA A 133 6.32 0.99 9.65
N GLN A 134 6.58 0.82 10.95
CA GLN A 134 6.29 -0.42 11.65
C GLN A 134 4.78 -0.68 11.73
N GLU A 135 3.99 0.32 12.13
CA GLU A 135 2.53 0.19 12.18
C GLU A 135 1.95 -0.06 10.78
N ALA A 136 2.50 0.57 9.74
CA ALA A 136 2.13 0.31 8.36
C ALA A 136 2.41 -1.15 7.95
N GLN A 137 3.56 -1.70 8.33
CA GLN A 137 3.90 -3.10 8.08
C GLN A 137 2.93 -4.06 8.80
N GLU A 138 2.65 -3.80 10.08
CA GLU A 138 1.67 -4.58 10.84
C GLU A 138 0.26 -4.49 10.26
N TYR A 139 -0.14 -3.30 9.81
CA TYR A 139 -1.43 -3.07 9.17
C TYR A 139 -1.56 -3.90 7.90
N ILE A 140 -0.54 -3.88 7.02
CA ILE A 140 -0.52 -4.67 5.78
C ILE A 140 -0.69 -6.15 6.11
N GLN A 141 0.08 -6.69 7.05
CA GLN A 141 0.01 -8.10 7.43
C GLN A 141 -1.40 -8.48 7.91
N LYS A 142 -1.96 -7.70 8.84
CA LYS A 142 -3.29 -7.96 9.41
C LYS A 142 -4.40 -7.84 8.35
N ALA A 143 -4.36 -6.81 7.51
CA ALA A 143 -5.34 -6.58 6.46
C ALA A 143 -5.28 -7.68 5.38
N MET A 144 -4.09 -8.06 4.92
CA MET A 144 -3.94 -9.13 3.93
C MET A 144 -4.32 -10.50 4.47
N ALA A 145 -3.98 -10.82 5.72
CA ALA A 145 -4.43 -12.06 6.36
C ALA A 145 -5.95 -12.13 6.42
N LYS A 146 -6.61 -11.02 6.77
CA LYS A 146 -8.07 -10.92 6.78
C LYS A 146 -8.69 -11.13 5.39
N ILE A 147 -8.16 -10.45 4.37
CA ILE A 147 -8.64 -10.59 2.97
C ILE A 147 -8.52 -12.04 2.50
N GLN A 148 -7.39 -12.71 2.79
CA GLN A 148 -7.20 -14.11 2.44
C GLN A 148 -8.19 -15.03 3.16
N ALA A 149 -8.43 -14.81 4.46
CA ALA A 149 -9.41 -15.58 5.22
C ALA A 149 -10.83 -15.43 4.66
N GLU A 150 -11.24 -14.21 4.30
CA GLU A 150 -12.54 -13.94 3.69
C GLU A 150 -12.69 -14.63 2.33
N LYS A 151 -11.63 -14.66 1.51
CA LYS A 151 -11.62 -15.38 0.23
C LYS A 151 -11.76 -16.89 0.40
N MET A 152 -11.05 -17.49 1.36
CA MET A 152 -11.16 -18.92 1.64
C MET A 152 -12.55 -19.30 2.17
N GLY A 153 -13.16 -18.46 3.01
CA GLY A 153 -14.51 -18.68 3.53
C GLY A 153 -15.60 -18.59 2.44
N GLN A 154 -15.38 -17.79 1.40
CA GLN A 154 -16.27 -17.72 0.22
C GLN A 154 -16.08 -18.89 -0.76
N GLN A 155 -14.93 -19.57 -0.72
CA GLN A 155 -14.59 -20.69 -1.60
C GLN A 155 -15.00 -22.06 -1.04
N ALA A 156 -15.44 -22.14 0.22
CA ALA A 156 -16.05 -23.36 0.75
C ALA A 156 -17.35 -23.64 -0.04
N PRO A 157 -17.50 -24.80 -0.71
CA PRO A 157 -18.76 -25.16 -1.33
C PRO A 157 -19.86 -25.16 -0.26
N PRO A 158 -21.13 -24.85 -0.62
CA PRO A 158 -22.23 -25.03 0.32
C PRO A 158 -22.14 -26.47 0.83
N SER A 159 -21.94 -26.60 2.14
CA SER A 159 -21.96 -27.89 2.83
C SER A 159 -23.19 -28.63 2.33
N LEU A 160 -22.98 -29.79 1.70
CA LEU A 160 -24.04 -30.69 1.27
C LEU A 160 -25.07 -30.73 2.39
N GLU A 161 -26.27 -30.24 2.10
CA GLU A 161 -27.41 -30.33 2.99
C GLU A 161 -27.43 -31.74 3.53
N ALA A 162 -27.42 -31.86 4.86
CA ALA A 162 -27.54 -33.13 5.54
C ALA A 162 -28.73 -33.88 4.92
N ALA A 163 -28.44 -34.95 4.17
CA ALA A 163 -29.46 -35.81 3.62
C ALA A 163 -30.36 -36.25 4.79
N PRO A 164 -31.70 -36.17 4.68
CA PRO A 164 -32.58 -36.60 5.75
C PRO A 164 -32.31 -38.07 6.04
N GLU A 165 -32.01 -38.38 7.30
CA GLU A 165 -31.79 -39.74 7.79
C GLU A 165 -32.97 -40.63 7.35
N ALA A 166 -32.66 -41.64 6.55
CA ALA A 166 -33.62 -42.68 6.20
C ALA A 166 -34.05 -43.39 7.49
N GLN A 167 -35.34 -43.25 7.81
CA GLN A 167 -36.01 -43.99 8.88
C GLN A 167 -35.78 -45.50 8.67
N GLN A 168 -35.11 -46.13 9.63
CA GLN A 168 -34.97 -47.58 9.68
C GLN A 168 -36.34 -48.21 10.02
N PRO A 169 -36.75 -49.31 9.36
CA PRO A 169 -38.01 -49.96 9.68
C PRO A 169 -37.89 -50.73 11.01
N GLU A 170 -38.87 -50.49 11.89
CA GLU A 170 -39.19 -51.28 13.08
C GLU A 170 -39.35 -52.77 12.70
N VAL A 171 -38.59 -53.65 13.36
CA VAL A 171 -38.84 -55.09 13.32
C VAL A 171 -39.54 -55.48 14.62
N LYS A 172 -40.74 -56.02 14.43
CA LYS A 172 -41.71 -56.48 15.41
C LYS A 172 -41.31 -57.81 16.06
#